data_AF-A0A7M2A4U9-F1
#
_entry.id   AF-A0A7M2A4U9-F1
#
_cell.length_a   1.000
_cell.length_b   1.000
_cell.length_c   1.000
_cell.angle_alpha   90.00
_cell.angle_beta   90.00
_cell.angle_gamma   90.00
#
_symmetry.space_group_name_H-M   'P 1'
#
loop_
_entity.id
_entity.type
_entity.pdbx_description
1 polymer ?
#
loop_
_entity_poly.entity_id
_entity_poly.type
_entity_poly.pdbx_seq_one_letter_code
_entity_poly.pdbx_strand_id
1 'polypeptide(L)' 'MTTKSRTIIAETIVSKKPVDVGFEARHTWTLAILIAWIERQFGQSLAEKGGSKLLTRLGLLIYTKDT' A
#
# COMPACT_ATOMS: atom_id res chain seq x y z
N MET A 1 -7.71 12.18 -0.66
CA MET A 1 -7.32 11.15 -1.65
C MET A 1 -8.30 11.14 -2.80
N THR A 2 -7.81 11.42 -4.00
CA THR A 2 -8.56 11.37 -5.27
C THR A 2 -8.80 9.94 -5.74
N THR A 3 -9.87 9.70 -6.51
CA THR A 3 -10.27 8.37 -7.01
C THR A 3 -9.18 7.71 -7.87
N LYS A 4 -8.44 8.50 -8.66
CA LYS A 4 -7.30 8.03 -9.47
C LYS A 4 -6.21 7.33 -8.67
N SER A 5 -5.84 7.90 -7.52
CA SER A 5 -4.76 7.36 -6.68
C SER A 5 -5.12 5.96 -6.17
N ARG A 6 -6.40 5.71 -5.83
CA ARG A 6 -6.87 4.39 -5.39
C ARG A 6 -6.74 3.33 -6.48
N THR A 7 -7.09 3.66 -7.72
CA THR A 7 -6.99 2.73 -8.84
C THR A 7 -5.52 2.35 -9.09
N ILE A 8 -4.62 3.34 -9.12
CA ILE A 8 -3.18 3.10 -9.30
C ILE A 8 -2.62 2.22 -8.17
N ILE A 9 -3.02 2.48 -6.92
CA ILE A 9 -2.61 1.65 -5.77
C ILE A 9 -3.09 0.21 -5.97
N ALA A 10 -4.35 0.00 -6.31
CA ALA A 10 -4.92 -1.34 -6.53
C ALA A 10 -4.22 -2.08 -7.68
N GLU A 11 -4.05 -1.42 -8.84
CA GLU A 11 -3.35 -1.99 -9.99
C GLU A 11 -1.89 -2.31 -9.67
N THR A 12 -1.20 -1.46 -8.91
CA THR A 12 0.19 -1.71 -8.54
C THR A 12 0.33 -2.89 -7.59
N ILE A 13 -0.56 -3.01 -6.60
CA ILE A 13 -0.54 -4.15 -5.66
C ILE A 13 -0.86 -5.47 -6.37
N VAL A 14 -1.78 -5.44 -7.35
CA VAL A 14 -2.15 -6.62 -8.15
C VAL A 14 -1.06 -7.00 -9.15
N SER A 15 -0.45 -6.00 -9.80
CA SER A 15 0.48 -6.21 -10.91
C SER A 15 1.95 -6.32 -10.48
N LYS A 16 2.33 -5.79 -9.32
CA LYS A 16 3.74 -5.69 -8.89
C LYS A 16 3.91 -6.16 -7.45
N LYS A 17 5.12 -6.61 -7.11
CA LYS A 17 5.52 -6.89 -5.73
C LYS A 17 6.31 -5.70 -5.17
N PRO A 18 6.44 -5.55 -3.84
CA PRO A 18 7.23 -4.47 -3.25
C PRO A 18 8.69 -4.45 -3.72
N VAL A 19 9.25 -5.63 -3.99
CA VAL A 19 10.59 -5.76 -4.61
C VAL A 19 10.71 -5.07 -5.97
N ASP A 20 9.64 -5.07 -6.79
CA ASP A 20 9.63 -4.41 -8.10
C ASP A 20 9.62 -2.88 -8.00
N VAL A 21 9.25 -2.33 -6.84
CA VAL A 21 9.20 -0.89 -6.58
C VAL A 21 10.32 -0.41 -5.64
N GLY A 22 11.28 -1.29 -5.33
CA GLY A 22 12.49 -0.97 -4.58
C GLY A 22 12.39 -1.14 -3.06
N PHE A 23 11.44 -1.93 -2.56
CA PHE A 23 11.38 -2.32 -1.14
C PHE A 23 11.92 -3.73 -0.92
N GLU A 24 12.55 -3.99 0.22
CA GLU A 24 13.15 -5.30 0.54
C GLU A 24 12.12 -6.42 0.79
N ALA A 25 10.82 -6.11 0.94
CA ALA A 25 9.81 -7.15 1.09
C ALA A 25 9.60 -7.94 -0.20
N ARG A 26 10.14 -9.16 -0.21
CA ARG A 26 10.08 -10.08 -1.36
C ARG A 26 8.69 -10.63 -1.66
N HIS A 27 7.80 -10.70 -0.66
CA HIS A 27 6.60 -11.54 -0.79
C HIS A 27 5.26 -10.83 -0.60
N THR A 28 5.18 -9.81 0.27
CA THR A 28 3.86 -9.26 0.67
C THR A 28 3.91 -7.75 0.84
N TRP A 29 2.88 -7.08 0.34
CA TRP A 29 2.67 -5.64 0.52
C TRP A 29 2.25 -5.33 1.95
N THR A 30 3.18 -5.10 2.87
CA THR A 30 2.80 -4.68 4.23
C THR A 30 2.24 -3.25 4.25
N LEU A 31 1.41 -2.93 5.25
CA LEU A 31 0.84 -1.59 5.44
C LEU A 31 1.94 -0.52 5.45
N ALA A 32 3.02 -0.75 6.18
CA ALA A 32 4.16 0.17 6.27
C ALA A 32 4.80 0.44 4.90
N ILE A 33 4.99 -0.60 4.09
CA ILE A 33 5.56 -0.49 2.74
C ILE A 33 4.61 0.23 1.81
N LEU A 34 3.32 -0.06 1.89
CA LEU A 34 2.33 0.63 1.08
C LEU A 34 2.28 2.12 1.41
N ILE A 35 2.29 2.47 2.70
CA ILE A 35 2.31 3.86 3.16
C ILE A 35 3.58 4.53 2.63
N ALA A 36 4.75 3.95 2.88
CA ALA A 36 6.02 4.50 2.40
C ALA A 36 6.06 4.66 0.87
N TRP A 37 5.48 3.71 0.13
CA TRP A 37 5.40 3.80 -1.33
C TRP A 37 4.45 4.91 -1.79
N ILE A 38 3.27 5.02 -1.18
CA ILE A 38 2.29 6.07 -1.47
C ILE A 38 2.86 7.45 -1.13
N GLU A 39 3.54 7.57 0.01
CA GLU A 39 4.24 8.78 0.42
C GLU A 39 5.31 9.17 -0.61
N ARG A 40 6.09 8.20 -1.08
CA ARG A 40 7.11 8.41 -2.10
C ARG A 40 6.53 8.79 -3.48
N GLN A 41 5.42 8.18 -3.90
CA GLN A 41 4.84 8.41 -5.22
C GLN A 41 3.95 9.65 -5.30
N PHE A 42 3.15 9.89 -4.26
CA PHE A 42 2.15 10.95 -4.25
C PHE A 42 2.54 12.14 -3.37
N GLY A 43 3.64 12.05 -2.61
CA GLY A 43 4.06 13.10 -1.67
C GLY A 43 3.05 13.36 -0.56
N GLN A 44 2.08 12.47 -0.36
CA GLN A 44 1.02 12.62 0.63
C GLN A 44 1.28 11.68 1.79
N SER A 45 1.50 12.25 2.98
CA SER A 45 1.62 11.46 4.19
C SER A 45 0.31 10.75 4.49
N LEU A 46 0.34 9.41 4.43
CA LEU A 46 -0.82 8.60 4.68
C LEU A 46 -0.73 8.07 6.12
N ALA A 47 -1.60 8.59 6.99
CA ALA A 47 -1.70 8.04 8.33
C ALA A 47 -1.96 6.53 8.28
N GLU A 48 -1.38 5.75 9.20
CA GLU A 48 -1.53 4.30 9.25
C GLU A 48 -2.99 3.85 9.27
N LYS A 49 -3.86 4.61 9.97
CA LYS A 49 -5.32 4.41 9.94
C LYS A 49 -5.93 4.62 8.56
N GLY A 50 -5.43 5.60 7.81
CA GLY A 50 -5.86 5.89 6.45
C GLY A 50 -5.43 4.80 5.47
N GLY A 51 -4.19 4.33 5.58
CA GLY A 51 -3.67 3.19 4.80
C GLY A 51 -4.42 1.90 5.09
N SER A 52 -4.65 1.59 6.37
CA SER A 52 -5.39 0.40 6.80
C SER A 52 -6.84 0.43 6.29
N LYS A 53 -7.55 1.57 6.39
CA LYS A 53 -8.88 1.73 5.81
C LYS A 53 -8.89 1.60 4.29
N LEU A 54 -7.87 2.11 3.61
CA LEU A 54 -7.77 2.05 2.16
C LEU A 54 -7.56 0.61 1.68
N LEU A 55 -6.63 -0.10 2.31
CA LEU A 55 -6.35 -1.51 2.06
C LEU A 55 -7.57 -2.39 2.33
N THR A 56 -8.23 -2.18 3.47
CA THR A 56 -9.48 -2.86 3.82
C THR A 56 -10.57 -2.60 2.76
N ARG A 57 -10.70 -1.36 2.28
CA ARG A 57 -11.65 -1.01 1.20
C ARG A 57 -11.29 -1.61 -0.16
N LEU A 58 -10.02 -1.84 -0.43
CA LEU A 58 -9.55 -2.46 -1.66
C LEU A 58 -9.65 -4.00 -1.62
N GLY A 59 -10.13 -4.58 -0.52
CA GLY A 59 -10.20 -6.04 -0.33
C GLY A 59 -8.82 -6.67 -0.09
N LEU A 60 -7.79 -5.84 0.04
CA LEU A 60 -6.40 -6.24 0.25
C LEU A 60 -6.16 -6.20 1.76
N LEU A 61 -6.76 -7.13 2.49
CA LEU A 61 -6.45 -7.34 3.91
C LEU A 61 -5.01 -7.88 4.00
N ILE A 62 -4.01 -7.01 3.89
CA ILE A 62 -2.66 -7.39 4.28
C ILE A 62 -2.63 -7.38 5.81
N TYR A 63 -2.83 -8.58 6.33
CA TYR A 63 -2.73 -8.95 7.71
C TYR A 63 -1.29 -8.76 8.18
N THR A 64 -1.07 -7.82 9.10
CA THR A 64 -0.02 -7.96 10.10
C THR A 64 -0.68 -7.75 11.46
N LYS A 65 -1.22 -8.83 11.99
CA LYS A 65 -1.43 -8.95 13.43
C LYS A 65 -0.57 -10.10 13.92
N ASP A 66 0.58 -9.74 14.44
CA ASP A 66 1.36 -10.44 15.46
C ASP A 66 2.38 -9.38 15.90
N THR A 67 2.32 -8.77 17.09
CA THR A 67 1.94 -9.23 18.43
C THR A 67 1.39 -8.04 19.22
#